data_AF-A0A947R5R8-F1
#
_entry.id   AF-A0A947R5R8-F1
#
_cell.length_a   1.000
_cell.length_b   1.000
_cell.length_c   1.000
_cell.angle_alpha   90.00
_cell.angle_beta   90.00
_cell.angle_gamma   90.00
#
_symmetry.space_group_name_H-M   'P 1'
#
loop_
_entity.id
_entity.type
_entity.pdbx_description
1 polymer ?
#
loop_
_entity_poly.entity_id
_entity_poly.type
_entity_poly.pdbx_seq_one_letter_code
_entity_poly.pdbx_strand_id
1 'polypeptide(L)'
;MPSADKKMSSEKQDKGLQKKTVIYKGPSMNPFFQDLDFFEIIPYNRETIQAGDVVVFVSPDTGDQVAHRVISVKNGGIRTKGDNNREKDSFVLRAMDIAGKVVFRTRMNKTCQVHGGAQGIFLHTIWQTWLVLSGMGRFLFRPAWLFLVNRRPLRWLLPFMPDIRVVSFARPEGKELQAFIGKYLVARRFPSETEWRLNRFSRLMIREDHLPGRERE
;
A
#
# COMPACT_ATOMS: atom_id res chain seq x y z
N MET A 1 -0.74 48.62 52.18
CA MET A 1 -1.68 47.71 51.50
C MET A 1 -1.78 48.13 50.04
N PRO A 2 -1.18 47.39 49.10
CA PRO A 2 -1.37 47.58 47.66
C PRO A 2 -2.18 46.43 47.03
N SER A 3 -3.27 46.84 46.39
CA SER A 3 -3.95 46.30 45.19
C SER A 3 -3.51 44.94 44.62
N ALA A 4 -4.37 43.94 44.84
CA ALA A 4 -4.36 42.63 44.19
C ALA A 4 -5.08 42.68 42.82
N ASP A 5 -4.52 43.42 41.86
CA ASP A 5 -5.06 43.53 40.50
C ASP A 5 -3.97 43.21 39.47
N LYS A 6 -3.53 41.94 39.41
CA LYS A 6 -2.74 41.41 38.30
C LYS A 6 -2.66 39.88 38.29
N LYS A 7 -3.79 39.21 38.11
CA LYS A 7 -3.81 37.78 37.73
C LYS A 7 -5.10 37.43 37.00
N MET A 8 -5.39 38.14 35.91
CA MET A 8 -6.53 37.82 35.05
C MET A 8 -6.23 38.21 33.59
N SER A 9 -5.18 37.63 33.02
CA SER A 9 -4.89 37.74 31.59
C SER A 9 -3.84 36.73 31.14
N SER A 10 -4.20 35.44 31.06
CA SER A 10 -3.59 34.49 30.11
C SER A 10 -4.21 33.09 30.18
N GLU A 11 -5.54 33.00 30.17
CA GLU A 11 -6.19 31.74 29.79
C GLU A 11 -6.60 31.86 28.31
N LYS A 12 -5.61 31.66 27.44
CA LYS A 12 -5.85 31.43 26.01
C LYS A 12 -6.66 30.14 25.91
N GLN A 13 -7.96 30.28 25.71
CA GLN A 13 -8.84 29.19 25.27
C GLN A 13 -8.38 28.71 23.89
N ASP A 14 -7.50 27.72 23.89
CA ASP A 14 -7.25 26.88 22.72
C ASP A 14 -8.51 26.00 22.57
N LYS A 15 -9.46 26.42 21.73
CA LYS A 15 -10.57 25.57 21.30
C LYS A 15 -9.99 24.47 20.42
N GLY A 16 -9.36 23.49 21.07
CA GLY A 16 -8.70 22.35 20.44
C GLY A 16 -9.67 21.67 19.49
N LEU A 17 -9.24 21.50 18.24
CA LEU A 17 -9.93 20.76 17.21
C LEU A 17 -10.28 19.38 17.79
N GLN A 18 -11.57 19.09 18.03
CA GLN A 18 -11.96 17.82 18.62
C GLN A 18 -11.62 16.69 17.66
N LYS A 19 -10.59 15.93 17.99
CA LYS A 19 -10.13 14.75 17.26
C LYS A 19 -11.04 13.58 17.62
N LYS A 20 -11.54 12.86 16.62
CA LYS A 20 -12.33 11.65 16.80
C LYS A 20 -11.59 10.47 16.22
N THR A 21 -11.63 9.33 16.92
CA THR A 21 -11.08 8.07 16.40
C THR A 21 -12.21 7.24 15.82
N VAL A 22 -12.01 6.70 14.62
CA VAL A 22 -12.94 5.77 13.96
C VAL A 22 -12.20 4.52 13.48
N ILE A 23 -12.87 3.38 13.49
CA ILE A 23 -12.32 2.12 12.97
C ILE A 23 -12.71 2.03 11.49
N TYR A 24 -11.71 1.90 10.63
CA TYR A 24 -11.92 1.66 9.22
C TYR A 24 -12.24 0.19 8.97
N LYS A 25 -13.22 -0.06 8.10
CA LYS A 25 -13.67 -1.39 7.71
C LYS A 25 -13.68 -1.54 6.19
N GLY A 26 -13.14 -2.66 5.72
CA GLY A 26 -13.26 -3.10 4.32
C GLY A 26 -12.02 -2.85 3.44
N PRO A 27 -12.07 -3.28 2.16
CA PRO A 27 -10.92 -3.28 1.26
C PRO A 27 -10.86 -2.09 0.29
N SER A 28 -11.80 -1.14 0.36
CA SER A 28 -11.96 -0.08 -0.66
C SER A 28 -10.78 0.88 -0.75
N MET A 29 -10.02 1.02 0.33
CA MET A 29 -8.86 1.90 0.44
C MET A 29 -7.51 1.17 0.40
N ASN A 30 -7.50 -0.10 0.01
CA ASN A 30 -6.26 -0.82 -0.28
C ASN A 30 -5.46 -0.14 -1.42
N PRO A 31 -4.12 -0.17 -1.41
CA PRO A 31 -3.25 -0.81 -0.41
C PRO A 31 -2.86 0.11 0.77
N PHE A 32 -3.27 1.39 0.73
CA PHE A 32 -2.79 2.41 1.68
C PHE A 32 -3.38 2.20 3.08
N PHE A 33 -4.57 1.63 3.15
CA PHE A 33 -5.29 1.33 4.38
C PHE A 33 -5.76 -0.12 4.38
N GLN A 34 -5.73 -0.75 5.54
CA GLN A 34 -6.14 -2.14 5.75
C GLN A 34 -7.30 -2.19 6.72
N ASP A 35 -8.08 -3.26 6.63
CA ASP A 35 -9.18 -3.51 7.54
C ASP A 35 -8.73 -3.42 9.00
N LEU A 36 -9.59 -2.81 9.84
CA LEU A 36 -9.34 -2.54 11.26
C LEU A 36 -8.25 -1.48 11.55
N ASP A 37 -7.82 -0.69 10.57
CA ASP A 37 -7.03 0.51 10.84
C ASP A 37 -7.82 1.51 11.69
N PHE A 38 -7.15 2.16 12.64
CA PHE A 38 -7.74 3.27 13.40
C PHE A 38 -7.44 4.59 12.70
N PHE A 39 -8.45 5.35 12.36
CA PHE A 39 -8.33 6.67 11.76
C PHE A 39 -8.58 7.74 12.81
N GLU A 40 -7.65 8.68 12.92
CA GLU A 40 -7.89 9.95 13.60
C GLU A 40 -8.46 10.92 12.57
N ILE A 41 -9.70 11.36 12.81
CA ILE A 41 -10.39 12.33 11.98
C ILE A 41 -10.51 13.67 12.67
N ILE A 42 -10.38 14.73 11.87
CA ILE A 42 -10.66 16.10 12.27
C ILE A 42 -11.85 16.64 11.47
N PRO A 43 -12.80 17.34 12.10
CA PRO A 43 -13.85 18.05 11.38
C PRO A 43 -13.25 19.15 10.51
N TYR A 44 -13.86 19.42 9.34
CA TYR A 44 -13.51 20.57 8.50
C TYR A 44 -14.06 21.87 9.12
N ASN A 45 -13.45 22.34 10.20
CA ASN A 45 -13.84 23.58 10.87
C ASN A 45 -13.12 24.77 10.21
N ARG A 46 -13.63 25.20 9.05
CA ARG A 46 -13.13 26.30 8.17
C ARG A 46 -12.05 25.93 7.16
N GLU A 47 -11.49 24.72 7.23
CA GLU A 47 -10.61 24.23 6.17
C GLU A 47 -11.41 23.89 4.91
N THR A 48 -10.82 24.20 3.75
CA THR A 48 -11.41 23.81 2.46
C THR A 48 -11.11 22.34 2.20
N ILE A 49 -12.14 21.59 1.79
CA ILE A 49 -11.97 20.21 1.33
C ILE A 49 -11.22 20.24 0.01
N GLN A 50 -10.13 19.48 -0.09
CA GLN A 50 -9.27 19.48 -1.27
C GLN A 50 -9.24 18.10 -1.94
N ALA A 51 -9.03 18.09 -3.25
CA ALA A 51 -8.73 16.86 -3.96
C ALA A 51 -7.44 16.23 -3.39
N GLY A 52 -7.47 14.92 -3.17
CA GLY A 52 -6.42 14.14 -2.54
C GLY A 52 -6.64 13.85 -1.05
N ASP A 53 -7.51 14.61 -0.38
CA ASP A 53 -7.87 14.34 1.02
C ASP A 53 -8.58 12.98 1.15
N VAL A 54 -8.34 12.28 2.26
CA VAL A 54 -9.10 11.09 2.63
C VAL A 54 -10.15 11.52 3.65
N VAL A 55 -11.41 11.26 3.32
CA VAL A 55 -12.56 11.74 4.10
C VAL A 55 -13.43 10.59 4.55
N VAL A 56 -14.02 10.75 5.73
CA VAL A 56 -15.01 9.81 6.28
C VAL A 56 -16.39 10.41 6.14
N PHE A 57 -17.35 9.63 5.64
CA PHE A 57 -18.73 10.03 5.45
C PHE A 57 -19.65 8.80 5.54
N VAL A 58 -20.96 9.02 5.57
CA VAL A 58 -21.95 7.95 5.47
C VAL A 58 -22.34 7.80 4.00
N SER A 59 -22.13 6.62 3.43
CA SER A 59 -22.46 6.33 2.04
C SER A 59 -23.96 6.49 1.79
N PRO A 60 -24.40 7.32 0.84
CA PRO A 60 -25.81 7.44 0.50
C PRO A 60 -26.41 6.15 -0.06
N ASP A 61 -25.59 5.31 -0.71
CA ASP A 61 -26.04 4.07 -1.36
C ASP A 61 -26.25 2.92 -0.36
N THR A 62 -25.45 2.88 0.71
CA THR A 62 -25.43 1.73 1.65
C THR A 62 -25.83 2.11 3.08
N GLY A 63 -25.74 3.38 3.45
CA GLY A 63 -25.91 3.84 4.84
C GLY A 63 -24.71 3.55 5.74
N ASP A 64 -23.65 2.91 5.21
CA ASP A 64 -22.46 2.57 5.98
C ASP A 64 -21.49 3.74 6.08
N GLN A 65 -20.79 3.82 7.22
CA GLN A 65 -19.66 4.74 7.36
C GLN A 65 -18.49 4.24 6.50
N VAL A 66 -18.09 5.04 5.51
CA VAL A 66 -17.02 4.72 4.56
C VAL A 66 -15.96 5.80 4.59
N ALA A 67 -14.75 5.43 4.20
CA ALA A 67 -13.64 6.35 4.02
C ALA A 67 -13.15 6.26 2.58
N HIS A 68 -13.18 7.36 1.81
CA HIS A 68 -12.70 7.40 0.44
C HIS A 68 -11.86 8.65 0.18
N ARG A 69 -11.07 8.63 -0.90
CA ARG A 69 -10.26 9.77 -1.33
C ARG A 69 -11.09 10.73 -2.17
N VAL A 70 -11.00 12.02 -1.89
CA VAL A 70 -11.58 13.08 -2.72
C VAL A 70 -10.81 13.14 -4.03
N ILE A 71 -11.49 12.90 -5.15
CA ILE A 71 -10.87 12.96 -6.49
C ILE A 71 -11.11 14.30 -7.17
N SER A 72 -12.19 15.01 -6.83
CA SER A 72 -12.47 16.34 -7.35
C SER A 72 -13.47 17.08 -6.47
N VAL A 73 -13.30 18.40 -6.37
CA VAL A 73 -14.27 19.33 -5.80
C VAL A 73 -14.66 20.32 -6.89
N LYS A 74 -15.95 20.38 -7.25
CA LYS A 74 -16.49 21.26 -8.31
C LYS A 74 -17.83 21.84 -7.88
N ASN A 75 -17.99 23.15 -7.94
CA ASN A 75 -19.25 23.86 -7.62
C ASN A 75 -19.86 23.43 -6.28
N GLY A 76 -19.02 23.21 -5.25
CA GLY A 76 -19.44 22.71 -3.94
C GLY A 76 -19.77 21.22 -3.86
N GLY A 77 -19.80 20.52 -5.01
CA GLY A 77 -19.94 19.07 -5.09
C GLY A 77 -18.61 18.36 -4.97
N ILE A 78 -18.58 17.29 -4.18
CA ILE A 78 -17.41 16.52 -3.85
C ILE A 78 -17.58 15.12 -4.43
N ARG A 79 -16.62 14.70 -5.25
CA ARG A 79 -16.56 13.34 -5.77
C ARG A 79 -15.47 12.60 -5.03
N THR A 80 -15.82 11.40 -4.57
CA THR A 80 -14.93 10.50 -3.85
C THR A 80 -14.72 9.21 -4.62
N LYS A 81 -13.67 8.47 -4.26
CA LYS A 81 -13.35 7.17 -4.81
C LYS A 81 -12.50 6.39 -3.81
N GLY A 82 -12.79 5.11 -3.62
CA GLY A 82 -11.89 4.19 -2.93
C GLY A 82 -10.60 3.96 -3.72
N ASP A 83 -9.44 4.01 -3.08
CA ASP A 83 -8.13 3.82 -3.76
C ASP A 83 -8.03 2.47 -4.51
N ASN A 84 -8.77 1.46 -4.06
CA ASN A 84 -8.87 0.14 -4.67
C ASN A 84 -10.04 -0.01 -5.66
N ASN A 85 -10.95 0.97 -5.73
CA ASN A 85 -12.09 0.91 -6.62
C ASN A 85 -11.66 1.27 -8.05
N ARG A 86 -12.32 0.67 -9.06
CA ARG A 86 -12.06 1.04 -10.47
C ARG A 86 -12.73 2.36 -10.83
N GLU A 87 -13.98 2.49 -10.43
CA GLU A 87 -14.82 3.64 -10.71
C GLU A 87 -14.87 4.59 -9.51
N LYS A 88 -15.24 5.84 -9.78
CA LYS A 88 -15.58 6.83 -8.75
C LYS A 88 -16.95 6.50 -8.16
N ASP A 89 -17.22 7.02 -6.98
CA ASP A 89 -18.53 6.87 -6.37
C ASP A 89 -19.62 7.53 -7.25
N SER A 90 -20.78 6.88 -7.33
CA SER A 90 -21.93 7.26 -8.17
C SER A 90 -22.51 8.62 -7.75
N PHE A 91 -22.51 8.89 -6.44
CA PHE A 91 -23.08 10.06 -5.79
C PHE A 91 -22.12 11.27 -5.74
N VAL A 92 -22.69 12.44 -5.42
CA VAL A 92 -21.98 13.69 -5.15
C VAL A 92 -22.24 14.05 -3.70
N LEU A 93 -21.18 14.19 -2.91
CA LEU A 93 -21.28 14.64 -1.53
C LEU A 93 -21.20 16.17 -1.46
N ARG A 94 -21.81 16.74 -0.43
CA ARG A 94 -21.62 18.13 -0.01
C ARG A 94 -20.70 18.16 1.21
N ALA A 95 -20.18 19.34 1.54
CA ALA A 95 -19.31 19.50 2.71
C ALA A 95 -19.99 19.06 4.02
N MET A 96 -21.31 19.21 4.12
CA MET A 96 -22.10 18.79 5.28
C MET A 96 -22.20 17.27 5.46
N ASP A 97 -22.00 16.50 4.37
CA ASP A 97 -22.10 15.03 4.40
C ASP A 97 -20.79 14.39 4.90
N ILE A 98 -19.72 15.19 5.03
CA ILE A 98 -18.40 14.73 5.45
C ILE A 98 -18.27 14.85 6.97
N ALA A 99 -18.05 13.72 7.63
CA ALA A 99 -17.80 13.68 9.06
C ALA A 99 -16.43 14.26 9.44
N GLY A 100 -15.42 14.08 8.59
CA GLY A 100 -14.10 14.67 8.79
C GLY A 100 -13.02 14.17 7.84
N LYS A 101 -11.85 14.82 7.93
CA LYS A 101 -10.62 14.46 7.24
C LYS A 101 -9.80 13.48 8.07
N VAL A 102 -9.32 12.40 7.46
CA VAL A 102 -8.36 11.49 8.08
C VAL A 102 -6.97 12.15 8.07
N VAL A 103 -6.41 12.37 9.26
CA VAL A 103 -5.08 12.99 9.44
C VAL A 103 -4.02 12.01 9.88
N PHE A 104 -4.41 10.99 10.65
CA PHE A 104 -3.52 9.91 11.07
C PHE A 104 -4.20 8.56 10.90
N ARG A 105 -3.39 7.55 10.62
CA ARG A 105 -3.77 6.14 10.68
C ARG A 105 -2.90 5.43 11.69
N THR A 106 -3.48 4.53 12.47
CA THR A 106 -2.76 3.69 13.42
C THR A 106 -3.02 2.22 13.13
N ARG A 107 -1.95 1.45 12.99
CA ARG A 107 -1.98 -0.01 12.79
C ARG A 107 -0.92 -0.67 13.66
N MET A 108 -1.30 -1.65 14.48
CA MET A 108 -0.38 -2.41 15.33
C MET A 108 0.61 -1.48 16.10
N ASN A 109 0.08 -0.45 16.75
CA ASN A 109 0.83 0.59 17.48
C ASN A 109 1.76 1.49 16.64
N LYS A 110 1.68 1.45 15.31
CA LYS A 110 2.39 2.39 14.42
C LYS A 110 1.43 3.42 13.88
N THR A 111 1.68 4.68 14.21
CA THR A 111 0.93 5.83 13.68
C THR A 111 1.66 6.44 12.49
N CYS A 112 0.94 6.67 11.40
CA CYS A 112 1.46 7.35 10.22
C CYS A 112 0.55 8.52 9.86
N GLN A 113 1.14 9.64 9.46
CA GLN A 113 0.39 10.76 8.93
C GLN A 113 -0.22 10.41 7.58
N VAL A 114 -1.47 10.80 7.38
CA VAL A 114 -2.18 10.65 6.12
C VAL A 114 -2.08 11.98 5.38
N HIS A 115 -1.32 11.98 4.29
CA HIS A 115 -1.18 13.16 3.45
C HIS A 115 -2.42 13.33 2.56
N GLY A 116 -3.02 14.51 2.63
CA GLY A 116 -4.08 14.97 1.72
C GLY A 116 -3.53 15.83 0.57
N GLY A 117 -4.43 16.49 -0.15
CA GLY A 117 -4.05 17.45 -1.20
C GLY A 117 -3.24 16.87 -2.37
N ALA A 118 -2.42 17.72 -3.01
CA ALA A 118 -1.60 17.36 -4.17
C ALA A 118 -0.62 16.20 -3.91
N GLN A 119 -0.09 16.09 -2.69
CA GLN A 119 0.78 14.97 -2.29
C GLN A 119 0.02 13.64 -2.25
N GLY A 120 -1.23 13.65 -1.76
CA GLY A 120 -2.12 12.50 -1.80
C GLY A 120 -2.48 12.08 -3.23
N ILE A 121 -2.70 13.05 -4.12
CA ILE A 121 -2.92 12.81 -5.57
C ILE A 121 -1.66 12.22 -6.21
N PHE A 122 -0.47 12.76 -5.93
CA PHE A 122 0.78 12.31 -6.51
C PHE A 122 1.10 10.86 -6.14
N LEU A 123 0.99 10.51 -4.86
CA LEU A 123 1.20 9.13 -4.39
C LEU A 123 0.18 8.16 -4.99
N HIS A 124 -1.11 8.54 -5.03
CA HIS A 124 -2.15 7.75 -5.68
C HIS A 124 -1.85 7.56 -7.18
N THR A 125 -1.45 8.61 -7.88
CA THR A 125 -1.14 8.57 -9.33
C THR A 125 0.07 7.70 -9.62
N ILE A 126 1.15 7.83 -8.83
CA ILE A 126 2.33 6.98 -8.96
C ILE A 126 1.96 5.50 -8.75
N TRP A 127 1.17 5.20 -7.72
CA TRP A 127 0.78 3.82 -7.43
C TRP A 127 -0.08 3.21 -8.55
N GLN A 128 -1.10 3.93 -9.01
CA GLN A 128 -1.94 3.49 -10.13
C GLN A 128 -1.11 3.27 -11.40
N THR A 129 -0.17 4.19 -11.68
CA THR A 129 0.75 4.07 -12.82
C THR A 129 1.67 2.87 -12.65
N TRP A 130 2.20 2.62 -11.45
CA TRP A 130 3.07 1.47 -11.15
C TRP A 130 2.33 0.13 -11.24
N LEU A 131 1.07 0.04 -10.84
CA LEU A 131 0.25 -1.17 -11.03
C LEU A 131 -0.01 -1.49 -12.50
N VAL A 132 -0.30 -0.47 -13.33
CA VAL A 132 -0.45 -0.64 -14.78
C VAL A 132 0.88 -1.03 -15.44
N LEU A 133 1.97 -0.32 -15.10
CA LEU A 133 3.30 -0.58 -15.63
C LEU A 133 3.88 -1.92 -15.18
N SER A 134 3.62 -2.37 -13.95
CA SER A 134 4.06 -3.70 -13.48
C SER A 134 3.25 -4.84 -14.15
N GLY A 135 2.00 -4.59 -14.52
CA GLY A 135 1.22 -5.47 -15.39
C GLY A 135 1.82 -5.61 -16.80
N MET A 136 2.23 -4.49 -17.42
CA MET A 136 2.86 -4.44 -18.74
C MET A 136 4.36 -4.80 -18.73
N GLY A 137 5.04 -4.66 -17.58
CA GLY A 137 6.46 -4.96 -17.39
C GLY A 137 6.79 -6.42 -17.67
N ARG A 138 5.81 -7.33 -17.58
CA ARG A 138 5.95 -8.73 -18.02
C ARG A 138 6.32 -8.89 -19.50
N PHE A 139 5.93 -7.94 -20.35
CA PHE A 139 6.15 -8.00 -21.80
C PHE A 139 7.43 -7.28 -22.23
N LEU A 140 7.75 -6.15 -21.59
CA LEU A 140 8.93 -5.33 -21.93
C LEU A 140 10.21 -5.80 -21.22
N PHE A 141 10.14 -6.16 -19.93
CA PHE A 141 11.34 -6.56 -19.19
C PHE A 141 11.77 -8.00 -19.48
N ARG A 142 10.86 -8.90 -19.87
CA ARG A 142 11.21 -10.31 -20.10
C ARG A 142 12.19 -10.53 -21.26
N PRO A 143 11.97 -10.01 -22.49
CA PRO A 143 12.92 -10.20 -23.58
C PRO A 143 14.23 -9.44 -23.34
N ALA A 144 14.16 -8.21 -22.79
CA ALA A 144 15.35 -7.43 -22.46
C ALA A 144 16.21 -8.10 -21.38
N TRP A 145 15.60 -8.62 -20.31
CA TRP A 145 16.29 -9.34 -19.23
C TRP A 145 16.94 -10.63 -19.73
N LEU A 146 16.23 -11.44 -20.54
CA LEU A 146 16.79 -12.66 -21.12
C LEU A 146 17.90 -12.35 -22.13
N PHE A 147 17.78 -11.26 -22.90
CA PHE A 147 18.81 -10.79 -23.83
C PHE A 147 20.07 -10.30 -23.10
N LEU A 148 19.91 -9.60 -21.97
CA LEU A 148 21.01 -9.13 -21.12
C LEU A 148 21.75 -10.29 -20.43
N VAL A 149 21.03 -11.29 -19.92
CA VAL A 149 21.63 -12.44 -19.20
C VAL A 149 22.35 -13.42 -20.14
N ASN A 150 21.95 -13.52 -21.42
CA ASN A 150 22.62 -14.38 -22.42
C ASN A 150 23.91 -13.79 -23.03
N ARG A 151 24.26 -12.54 -22.70
CA ARG A 151 25.52 -11.91 -23.16
C ARG A 151 26.60 -12.09 -22.07
N ARG A 152 27.56 -12.99 -22.33
CA ARG A 152 28.66 -13.34 -21.40
C ARG A 152 29.38 -12.18 -20.69
N PRO A 153 29.73 -11.05 -21.33
CA PRO A 153 30.44 -9.97 -20.63
C PRO A 153 29.55 -9.18 -19.66
N LEU A 154 28.22 -9.27 -19.77
CA LEU A 154 27.32 -8.48 -18.93
C LEU A 154 27.09 -9.07 -17.53
N ARG A 155 27.41 -10.36 -17.35
CA ARG A 155 27.51 -11.01 -16.03
C ARG A 155 28.55 -10.34 -15.13
N TRP A 156 29.62 -9.80 -15.70
CA TRP A 156 30.66 -9.08 -14.96
C TRP A 156 30.21 -7.67 -14.52
N LEU A 157 29.31 -7.04 -15.29
CA LEU A 157 28.79 -5.70 -15.00
C LEU A 157 27.63 -5.70 -13.99
N LEU A 158 27.09 -6.87 -13.64
CA LEU A 158 25.99 -7.04 -12.68
C LEU A 158 26.51 -7.70 -11.39
N PRO A 159 27.20 -6.97 -10.49
CA PRO A 159 27.68 -7.46 -9.20
C PRO A 159 26.54 -7.79 -8.21
N PHE A 160 25.29 -7.71 -8.65
CA PHE A 160 24.07 -7.83 -7.86
C PHE A 160 23.15 -8.96 -8.34
N MET A 161 23.63 -9.93 -9.12
CA MET A 161 22.87 -11.17 -9.25
C MET A 161 22.90 -11.84 -7.88
N PRO A 162 21.75 -11.90 -7.17
CA PRO A 162 21.75 -12.40 -5.81
C PRO A 162 22.00 -13.92 -5.86
N ASP A 163 23.01 -14.38 -5.13
CA ASP A 163 23.37 -15.79 -5.07
C ASP A 163 22.15 -16.63 -4.70
N ILE A 164 21.85 -17.61 -5.56
CA ILE A 164 20.83 -18.61 -5.29
C ILE A 164 21.43 -19.58 -4.26
N ARG A 165 21.01 -19.46 -3.01
CA ARG A 165 21.40 -20.38 -1.94
C ARG A 165 20.38 -21.50 -1.84
N VAL A 166 20.81 -22.74 -2.04
CA VAL A 166 19.97 -23.92 -1.85
C VAL A 166 20.27 -24.52 -0.49
N VAL A 167 19.23 -24.68 0.33
CA VAL A 167 19.32 -25.27 1.66
C VAL A 167 18.54 -26.59 1.66
N SER A 168 19.18 -27.67 2.11
CA SER A 168 18.52 -28.96 2.30
C SER A 168 18.01 -29.10 3.72
N PHE A 169 16.73 -29.41 3.87
CA PHE A 169 16.10 -29.75 5.15
C PHE A 169 15.81 -31.25 5.19
N ALA A 170 16.31 -31.93 6.21
CA ALA A 170 15.96 -33.33 6.47
C ALA A 170 14.59 -33.39 7.19
N ARG A 171 13.60 -34.01 6.55
CA ARG A 171 12.30 -34.32 7.14
C ARG A 171 12.11 -35.84 7.27
N PRO A 172 11.17 -36.31 8.10
CA PRO A 172 10.87 -37.74 8.24
C PRO A 172 10.51 -38.42 6.90
N GLU A 173 9.90 -37.67 5.97
CA GLU A 173 9.47 -38.12 4.64
C GLU A 173 10.58 -38.02 3.57
N GLY A 174 11.75 -37.49 3.92
CA GLY A 174 12.92 -37.36 3.04
C GLY A 174 13.52 -35.96 2.98
N LYS A 175 14.41 -35.72 2.02
CA LYS A 175 15.17 -34.45 1.89
C LYS A 175 14.36 -33.41 1.09
N GLU A 176 13.95 -32.34 1.75
CA GLU A 176 13.33 -31.16 1.11
C GLU A 176 14.44 -30.18 0.71
N LEU A 177 14.44 -29.70 -0.54
CA LEU A 177 15.36 -28.64 -0.98
C LEU A 177 14.62 -27.32 -1.09
N GLN A 178 15.19 -26.24 -0.56
CA GLN A 178 14.64 -24.90 -0.65
C GLN A 178 15.66 -23.96 -1.27
N ALA A 179 15.28 -23.25 -2.33
CA ALA A 179 16.13 -22.28 -3.01
C ALA A 179 15.75 -20.86 -2.58
N PHE A 180 16.74 -20.09 -2.15
CA PHE A 180 16.61 -18.72 -1.67
C PHE A 180 17.41 -17.77 -2.55
N ILE A 181 16.82 -16.60 -2.80
CA ILE A 181 17.50 -15.43 -3.34
C ILE A 181 17.58 -14.40 -2.21
N GLY A 182 18.78 -14.20 -1.65
CA GLY A 182 18.95 -13.37 -0.46
C GLY A 182 18.18 -13.92 0.74
N LYS A 183 17.09 -13.24 1.13
CA LYS A 183 16.15 -13.64 2.21
C LYS A 183 14.81 -14.19 1.69
N TYR A 184 14.58 -14.16 0.38
CA TYR A 184 13.31 -14.55 -0.22
C TYR A 184 13.37 -16.00 -0.67
N LEU A 185 12.38 -16.79 -0.30
CA LEU A 185 12.22 -18.16 -0.78
C LEU A 185 11.64 -18.15 -2.20
N VAL A 186 12.34 -18.81 -3.10
CA VAL A 186 12.11 -18.72 -4.55
C VAL A 186 11.61 -20.04 -5.11
N ALA A 187 12.08 -21.17 -4.61
CA ALA A 187 11.59 -22.48 -5.01
C ALA A 187 11.66 -23.49 -3.86
N ARG A 188 10.77 -24.49 -3.86
CA ARG A 188 10.85 -25.67 -2.99
C ARG A 188 10.80 -26.94 -3.83
N ARG A 189 11.55 -27.96 -3.46
CA ARG A 189 11.45 -29.32 -3.99
C ARG A 189 11.13 -30.25 -2.84
N PHE A 190 9.95 -30.87 -2.89
CA PHE A 190 9.52 -31.83 -1.89
C PHE A 190 10.23 -33.18 -2.09
N PRO A 191 10.36 -34.01 -1.04
CA PRO A 191 11.06 -35.30 -1.15
C PRO A 191 10.46 -36.26 -2.18
N SER A 192 9.15 -36.20 -2.37
CA SER A 192 8.37 -37.02 -3.32
C SER A 192 8.31 -36.44 -4.73
N GLU A 193 8.84 -35.24 -4.97
CA GLU A 193 8.75 -34.53 -6.23
C GLU A 193 10.14 -34.34 -6.88
N THR A 194 10.26 -34.73 -8.15
CA THR A 194 11.43 -34.46 -8.98
C THR A 194 11.48 -33.01 -9.46
N GLU A 195 10.33 -32.31 -9.43
CA GLU A 195 10.19 -30.95 -9.93
C GLU A 195 10.22 -29.90 -8.82
N TRP A 196 10.76 -28.72 -9.16
CA TRP A 196 10.77 -27.56 -8.26
C TRP A 196 9.43 -26.83 -8.32
N ARG A 197 8.75 -26.70 -7.18
CA ARG A 197 7.61 -25.80 -7.04
C ARG A 197 8.10 -24.36 -6.88
N LEU A 198 8.02 -23.62 -7.97
CA LEU A 198 8.32 -22.19 -8.05
C LEU A 198 7.09 -21.36 -7.65
N ASN A 199 7.30 -20.29 -6.90
CA ASN A 199 6.28 -19.27 -6.71
C ASN A 199 6.04 -18.50 -8.03
N ARG A 200 4.86 -17.87 -8.19
CA ARG A 200 4.46 -17.22 -9.46
C ARG A 200 5.48 -16.15 -9.94
N PHE A 201 6.22 -15.54 -9.02
CA PHE A 201 7.23 -14.52 -9.32
C PHE A 201 8.60 -15.12 -9.68
N SER A 202 8.98 -16.24 -9.07
CA SER A 202 10.27 -16.89 -9.29
C SER A 202 10.36 -17.62 -10.62
N ARG A 203 9.23 -18.12 -11.12
CA ARG A 203 9.09 -18.68 -12.48
C ARG A 203 9.45 -17.67 -13.59
N LEU A 204 9.46 -16.38 -13.27
CA LEU A 204 9.80 -15.30 -14.20
C LEU A 204 11.32 -15.01 -14.25
N MET A 205 12.06 -15.35 -13.20
CA MET A 205 13.47 -14.95 -13.03
C MET A 205 14.46 -16.11 -13.15
N ILE A 206 14.03 -17.33 -12.81
CA ILE A 206 14.87 -18.53 -12.86
C ILE A 206 14.34 -19.43 -13.97
N ARG A 207 15.19 -19.78 -14.94
CA ARG A 207 14.91 -20.90 -15.83
C ARG A 207 15.14 -22.20 -15.06
N GLU A 208 14.17 -23.11 -15.11
CA GLU A 208 14.18 -24.40 -14.40
C GLU A 208 15.41 -25.29 -14.77
N ASP A 209 16.08 -25.01 -15.89
CA ASP A 209 17.27 -25.71 -16.40
C ASP A 209 18.58 -25.42 -15.62
N HIS A 210 18.61 -24.38 -14.78
CA HIS A 210 19.79 -24.00 -13.99
C HIS A 210 19.73 -24.43 -12.52
N LEU A 211 18.65 -25.09 -12.08
CA LEU A 211 18.55 -25.58 -10.71
C LEU A 211 19.25 -26.94 -10.55
N PRO A 212 20.14 -27.11 -9.55
CA PRO A 212 20.82 -28.38 -9.33
C PRO A 212 19.82 -29.47 -8.93
N GLY A 213 19.96 -30.66 -9.51
CA GLY A 213 19.12 -31.83 -9.23
C GLY A 213 18.21 -32.29 -10.38
N ARG A 214 18.30 -31.71 -11.58
CA ARG A 214 17.78 -32.34 -12.79
C ARG A 214 18.85 -33.29 -13.31
N GLU A 215 18.66 -34.59 -13.11
CA GLU A 215 19.43 -35.59 -13.87
C GLU A 215 19.14 -35.31 -15.34
N ARG A 216 20.20 -35.02 -16.11
CA ARG A 216 20.11 -34.88 -17.56
C ARG A 216 20.08 -36.31 -18.10
N GLU A 217 18.91 -36.75 -18.55
CA GLU A 217 18.83 -37.79 -19.58
C GLU A 217 19.32 -37.24 -20.92
#